data_AF-A0A158DM88-F1
#
_entry.id   AF-A0A158DM88-F1
#
_cell.length_a   1.000
_cell.length_b   1.000
_cell.length_c   1.000
_cell.angle_alpha   90.00
_cell.angle_beta   90.00
_cell.angle_gamma   90.00
#
_symmetry.space_group_name_H-M   'P 1'
#
loop_
_entity.id
_entity.type
_entity.pdbx_description
1 polymer ?
#
loop_
_entity_poly.entity_id
_entity_poly.type
_entity_poly.pdbx_seq_one_letter_code
_entity_poly.pdbx_strand_id
1 'polypeptide(L)'
;MFFLLALSYLLDPESKLAPVAPLRQASHFPVELGVNANCRSSHPLLNSHIGTGCHMGTTGAGGTELILPRTFTNPMRNRRQEENRSVMSLGSASLTLLRSETGATSAYRWFLLFLIWIALLLSFIDRLAWANVAPAVSSALGLTTVSLNIFVSAFFAGYVVSNVLGGLLTDRAGPRITLVAALIPLGISTFLFGSTTNLALGILLQGLMGLAAGADFAACIKLLSSWFDRKHRAKAVGIVMTSTSIAVVLTNAVIPPLLRAHSWSSVYHALGIITAVFGALCLILVREAPVQEEKGLVPNPIPMSKGVRALLSNVDLMLVTIAGLGANWATWGFIFWANALMQKGYGFTAVQTGGIIAIFGVVGMLSKPVIGTLSDWIGPPRQRLAAGTLLVFCGTLLWFGTRHSLTEFQFAAFAVGTVAFCWGPLVTSMVTELAGLELAGSAVGITNAIFQVGTTAVPIIVGYAYAQSGSFLAAFSVLALGPAVAVICLLFVRESRYRLN
;
A
#
# COMPACT_ATOMS: atom_id res chain seq x y z
N MET A 1 9.24 2.21 22.73
CA MET A 1 9.05 1.56 24.04
C MET A 1 7.62 1.07 24.24
N PHE A 2 6.59 1.91 24.06
CA PHE A 2 5.17 1.49 24.11
C PHE A 2 4.78 0.41 23.09
N PHE A 3 5.27 0.48 21.87
CA PHE A 3 5.00 -0.54 20.83
C PHE A 3 5.66 -1.90 21.15
N LEU A 4 6.83 -1.90 21.79
CA LEU A 4 7.49 -3.13 22.25
C LEU A 4 6.85 -3.71 23.50
N LEU A 5 6.29 -2.86 24.38
CA LEU A 5 5.47 -3.29 25.52
C LEU A 5 4.13 -3.89 25.07
N ALA A 6 3.48 -3.32 24.04
CA ALA A 6 2.27 -3.88 23.45
C ALA A 6 2.55 -5.19 22.71
N LEU A 7 3.68 -5.28 22.00
CA LEU A 7 4.13 -6.51 21.34
C LEU A 7 4.53 -7.60 22.35
N SER A 8 5.15 -7.23 23.49
CA SER A 8 5.46 -8.19 24.55
C SER A 8 4.19 -8.69 25.24
N TYR A 9 3.17 -7.84 25.39
CA TYR A 9 1.86 -8.23 25.94
C TYR A 9 1.08 -9.19 25.03
N LEU A 10 1.30 -9.12 23.71
CA LEU A 10 0.71 -10.04 22.72
C LEU A 10 1.43 -11.39 22.65
N LEU A 11 2.70 -11.45 23.04
CA LEU A 11 3.53 -12.67 22.97
C LEU A 11 3.49 -13.50 24.27
N ASP A 12 3.02 -12.94 25.38
CA ASP A 12 2.98 -13.64 26.67
C ASP A 12 1.78 -13.19 27.53
N PRO A 13 0.57 -13.72 27.25
CA PRO A 13 -0.65 -13.35 27.98
C PRO A 13 -0.71 -13.90 29.42
N GLU A 14 0.20 -14.78 29.86
CA GLU A 14 0.11 -15.47 31.16
C GLU A 14 1.13 -15.03 32.23
N SER A 15 2.16 -14.26 31.92
CA SER A 15 3.26 -14.06 32.88
C SER A 15 3.04 -13.03 34.02
N LYS A 16 1.82 -12.50 34.22
CA LYS A 16 1.50 -11.68 35.41
C LYS A 16 0.08 -11.90 35.94
N LEU A 17 -0.22 -13.14 36.33
CA LEU A 17 -1.28 -13.43 37.31
C LEU A 17 -0.61 -13.74 38.66
N ALA A 18 -0.65 -12.79 39.59
CA ALA A 18 -0.43 -13.07 41.00
C ALA A 18 -1.60 -13.91 41.54
N PRO A 19 -1.36 -14.82 42.52
CA PRO A 19 -2.20 -15.99 42.72
C PRO A 19 -3.45 -15.67 43.54
N VAL A 20 -4.61 -16.08 43.04
CA VAL A 20 -5.78 -16.35 43.89
C VAL A 20 -5.82 -17.88 44.08
N ALA A 21 -5.69 -18.30 45.33
CA ALA A 21 -5.68 -19.70 45.77
C ALA A 21 -7.12 -20.28 45.84
N PRO A 22 -7.34 -21.58 46.15
CA PRO A 22 -7.73 -22.57 45.15
C PRO A 22 -9.09 -23.23 45.44
N LEU A 23 -9.78 -23.74 44.41
CA LEU A 23 -10.75 -24.82 44.57
C LEU A 23 -10.47 -25.90 43.51
N ARG A 24 -9.64 -26.88 43.91
CA ARG A 24 -9.48 -28.16 43.20
C ARG A 24 -10.50 -29.15 43.76
N GLN A 25 -11.38 -29.64 42.90
CA GLN A 25 -11.89 -31.01 43.00
C GLN A 25 -11.02 -31.91 42.12
N ALA A 26 -10.62 -33.04 42.71
CA ALA A 26 -9.61 -33.94 42.21
C ALA A 26 -10.16 -34.94 41.18
N SER A 27 -9.26 -35.27 40.25
CA SER A 27 -9.26 -36.31 39.23
C SER A 27 -9.02 -37.73 39.76
N HIS A 28 -9.42 -38.73 38.99
CA HIS A 28 -8.98 -40.14 38.98
C HIS A 28 -9.39 -40.71 37.59
N PHE A 29 -8.63 -41.43 36.75
CA PHE A 29 -7.50 -42.39 36.83
C PHE A 29 -6.61 -42.34 35.53
N PRO A 30 -5.45 -43.05 35.45
CA PRO A 30 -4.36 -42.95 34.46
C PRO A 30 -4.21 -44.17 33.50
N VAL A 31 -3.19 -44.17 32.60
CA VAL A 31 -2.15 -45.24 32.37
C VAL A 31 -1.50 -45.19 30.95
N GLU A 32 -0.14 -45.27 30.97
CA GLU A 32 0.95 -45.74 30.05
C GLU A 32 1.01 -45.46 28.53
N LEU A 33 2.13 -45.08 27.86
CA LEU A 33 3.58 -45.43 27.81
C LEU A 33 3.99 -46.56 26.82
N GLY A 34 5.00 -46.24 25.98
CA GLY A 34 5.81 -47.12 25.12
C GLY A 34 6.37 -46.33 23.93
N VAL A 35 7.59 -45.77 23.91
CA VAL A 35 8.98 -46.30 23.94
C VAL A 35 9.42 -47.03 22.65
N ASN A 36 10.26 -46.35 21.85
CA ASN A 36 11.60 -46.74 21.33
C ASN A 36 11.97 -45.84 20.13
N ALA A 37 13.03 -45.04 20.08
CA ALA A 37 14.47 -45.16 20.40
C ALA A 37 15.36 -45.55 19.19
N ASN A 38 16.39 -44.69 19.00
CA ASN A 38 17.71 -44.83 18.34
C ASN A 38 17.91 -44.03 17.04
N CYS A 39 18.72 -42.94 17.03
CA CYS A 39 20.21 -42.85 17.10
C CYS A 39 20.88 -43.48 15.86
N ARG A 40 21.87 -42.92 15.15
CA ARG A 40 22.99 -41.99 15.44
C ARG A 40 23.67 -41.65 14.07
N SER A 41 24.01 -40.39 13.77
CA SER A 41 25.37 -39.77 13.75
C SER A 41 26.24 -39.87 12.46
N SER A 42 26.75 -38.68 12.06
CA SER A 42 28.11 -38.30 11.59
C SER A 42 28.66 -38.55 10.16
N HIS A 43 28.81 -37.44 9.39
CA HIS A 43 29.99 -36.86 8.65
C HIS A 43 30.86 -37.73 7.66
N PRO A 44 31.80 -37.16 6.83
CA PRO A 44 31.63 -36.30 5.63
C PRO A 44 32.59 -36.66 4.43
N LEU A 45 32.55 -35.86 3.33
CA LEU A 45 33.59 -35.63 2.27
C LEU A 45 34.17 -36.79 1.42
N LEU A 46 34.13 -36.71 0.08
CA LEU A 46 35.30 -36.67 -0.82
C LEU A 46 34.96 -36.49 -2.32
N ASN A 47 36.02 -36.21 -3.10
CA ASN A 47 36.13 -35.63 -4.44
C ASN A 47 36.25 -36.66 -5.60
N SER A 48 36.04 -36.16 -6.84
CA SER A 48 36.69 -36.52 -8.13
C SER A 48 36.26 -37.73 -8.99
N HIS A 49 36.04 -37.47 -10.31
CA HIS A 49 36.41 -38.25 -11.52
C HIS A 49 36.06 -37.39 -12.77
N ILE A 50 36.99 -36.97 -13.64
CA ILE A 50 37.65 -37.62 -14.80
C ILE A 50 36.72 -37.97 -15.98
N GLY A 51 37.09 -37.44 -17.17
CA GLY A 51 36.74 -37.95 -18.52
C GLY A 51 37.35 -37.03 -19.60
N THR A 52 38.60 -37.25 -20.06
CA THR A 52 39.03 -37.97 -21.29
C THR A 52 38.43 -37.50 -22.62
N GLY A 53 39.32 -37.18 -23.58
CA GLY A 53 39.02 -36.99 -25.00
C GLY A 53 40.26 -36.58 -25.81
N CYS A 54 40.98 -37.57 -26.36
CA CYS A 54 42.12 -37.43 -27.28
C CYS A 54 41.67 -37.15 -28.73
N HIS A 55 42.51 -36.45 -29.52
CA HIS A 55 42.95 -36.93 -30.84
C HIS A 55 44.20 -36.19 -31.36
N MET A 56 45.16 -37.00 -31.85
CA MET A 56 46.38 -36.70 -32.64
C MET A 56 46.08 -35.86 -33.90
N GLY A 57 46.95 -35.10 -34.57
CA GLY A 57 48.42 -35.04 -34.63
C GLY A 57 48.90 -35.27 -36.07
N THR A 58 49.69 -34.35 -36.67
CA THR A 58 50.63 -34.53 -37.82
C THR A 58 51.34 -33.19 -38.14
N THR A 59 52.66 -33.03 -37.89
CA THR A 59 53.81 -33.00 -38.85
C THR A 59 53.73 -31.92 -39.96
N GLY A 60 54.72 -31.10 -40.33
CA GLY A 60 56.16 -30.97 -40.06
C GLY A 60 56.80 -30.09 -41.17
N ALA A 61 58.03 -29.59 -40.94
CA ALA A 61 58.93 -28.82 -41.86
C ALA A 61 58.50 -27.35 -42.16
N GLY A 62 59.35 -26.33 -42.20
CA GLY A 62 60.81 -26.22 -42.31
C GLY A 62 61.12 -25.18 -43.40
N GLY A 63 61.82 -24.08 -43.09
CA GLY A 63 62.46 -23.26 -44.13
C GLY A 63 62.39 -21.73 -43.99
N THR A 64 63.59 -21.14 -43.90
CA THR A 64 64.03 -19.83 -44.43
C THR A 64 63.67 -18.54 -43.69
N GLU A 65 64.68 -18.04 -42.98
CA GLU A 65 64.89 -16.63 -42.64
C GLU A 65 64.85 -15.75 -43.89
N LEU A 66 64.03 -14.69 -43.86
CA LEU A 66 64.09 -13.59 -44.80
C LEU A 66 64.35 -12.30 -44.00
N ILE A 67 65.54 -11.74 -44.17
CA ILE A 67 65.95 -10.44 -43.64
C ILE A 67 65.21 -9.36 -44.44
N LEU A 68 64.35 -8.59 -43.78
CA LEU A 68 63.75 -7.36 -44.30
C LEU A 68 63.95 -6.20 -43.30
N PRO A 69 64.00 -4.95 -43.79
CA PRO A 69 64.79 -3.88 -43.18
C PRO A 69 64.11 -3.26 -41.96
N ARG A 70 64.93 -2.59 -41.14
CA ARG A 70 64.55 -1.73 -40.01
C ARG A 70 63.27 -0.94 -40.31
N THR A 71 62.15 -1.40 -39.76
CA THR A 71 60.93 -0.61 -39.71
C THR A 71 61.10 0.46 -38.65
N PHE A 72 61.01 1.72 -39.08
CA PHE A 72 60.73 2.89 -38.27
C PHE A 72 59.78 2.54 -37.11
N THR A 73 60.25 2.67 -35.87
CA THR A 73 59.38 2.69 -34.70
C THR A 73 58.51 3.92 -34.81
N ASN A 74 57.25 3.74 -35.20
CA ASN A 74 56.29 4.83 -35.32
C ASN A 74 55.83 5.23 -33.89
N PRO A 75 56.24 6.41 -33.35
CA PRO A 75 55.92 6.81 -31.98
C PRO A 75 54.41 7.02 -31.76
N MET A 76 53.61 7.03 -32.82
CA MET A 76 52.14 7.14 -32.78
C MET A 76 51.42 5.85 -32.36
N ARG A 77 52.04 4.67 -32.50
CA ARG A 77 51.39 3.38 -32.16
C ARG A 77 51.41 3.10 -30.66
N ASN A 78 52.49 3.47 -29.97
CA ASN A 78 52.58 3.34 -28.51
C ASN A 78 51.67 4.35 -27.79
N ARG A 79 51.54 5.59 -28.30
CA ARG A 79 50.59 6.57 -27.77
C ARG A 79 49.14 6.09 -27.83
N ARG A 80 48.70 5.48 -28.94
CA ARG A 80 47.33 4.91 -29.04
C ARG A 80 47.09 3.71 -28.13
N GLN A 81 48.12 2.92 -27.79
CA GLN A 81 47.98 1.81 -26.84
C GLN A 81 47.95 2.26 -25.39
N GLU A 82 48.70 3.30 -25.01
CA GLU A 82 48.60 3.94 -23.69
C GLU A 82 47.29 4.72 -23.52
N GLU A 83 46.83 5.40 -24.57
CA GLU A 83 45.54 6.09 -24.62
C GLU A 83 44.36 5.10 -24.54
N ASN A 84 44.40 3.96 -25.23
CA ASN A 84 43.37 2.92 -25.08
C ASN A 84 43.41 2.22 -23.71
N ARG A 85 44.57 2.05 -23.07
CA ARG A 85 44.67 1.51 -21.71
C ARG A 85 44.14 2.48 -20.66
N SER A 86 44.37 3.78 -20.84
CA SER A 86 43.83 4.82 -19.95
C SER A 86 42.32 5.03 -20.15
N VAL A 87 41.81 4.95 -21.39
CA VAL A 87 40.36 4.98 -21.67
C VAL A 87 39.65 3.72 -21.13
N MET A 88 40.26 2.53 -21.18
CA MET A 88 39.70 1.31 -20.55
C MET A 88 39.81 1.32 -19.01
N SER A 89 40.85 1.91 -18.41
CA SER A 89 40.95 2.04 -16.96
C SER A 89 39.99 3.11 -16.41
N LEU A 90 39.77 4.20 -17.14
CA LEU A 90 38.72 5.20 -16.89
C LEU A 90 37.33 4.58 -17.04
N GLY A 91 37.09 3.79 -18.09
CA GLY A 91 35.82 3.10 -18.31
C GLY A 91 35.49 2.11 -17.19
N SER A 92 36.46 1.34 -16.71
CA SER A 92 36.26 0.39 -15.62
C SER A 92 36.13 1.06 -14.24
N ALA A 93 36.84 2.17 -13.98
CA ALA A 93 36.66 2.97 -12.77
C ALA A 93 35.31 3.72 -12.76
N SER A 94 34.89 4.30 -13.89
CA SER A 94 33.56 4.91 -14.06
C SER A 94 32.44 3.87 -13.98
N LEU A 95 32.61 2.68 -14.57
CA LEU A 95 31.67 1.56 -14.41
C LEU A 95 31.62 1.07 -12.96
N THR A 96 32.73 1.08 -12.23
CA THR A 96 32.78 0.68 -10.82
C THR A 96 32.15 1.74 -9.90
N LEU A 97 32.32 3.04 -10.20
CA LEU A 97 31.65 4.14 -9.50
C LEU A 97 30.15 4.16 -9.80
N LEU A 98 29.74 4.01 -11.06
CA LEU A 98 28.33 3.85 -11.44
C LEU A 98 27.71 2.59 -10.80
N ARG A 99 28.50 1.51 -10.65
CA ARG A 99 28.05 0.28 -9.99
C ARG A 99 28.01 0.38 -8.46
N SER A 100 28.83 1.23 -7.83
CA SER A 100 28.78 1.49 -6.39
C SER A 100 27.65 2.47 -6.04
N GLU A 101 27.39 3.48 -6.87
CA GLU A 101 26.25 4.39 -6.72
C GLU A 101 24.91 3.67 -6.93
N THR A 102 24.81 2.73 -7.89
CA THR A 102 23.59 1.92 -8.10
C THR A 102 23.30 0.95 -6.95
N GLY A 103 24.33 0.45 -6.25
CA GLY A 103 24.17 -0.42 -5.08
C GLY A 103 23.64 0.33 -3.84
N ALA A 104 24.23 1.49 -3.54
CA ALA A 104 23.83 2.33 -2.40
C ALA A 104 22.42 2.96 -2.60
N THR A 105 22.11 3.39 -3.84
CA THR A 105 20.76 3.86 -4.20
C THR A 105 19.72 2.74 -4.15
N SER A 106 20.10 1.49 -4.49
CA SER A 106 19.22 0.32 -4.41
C SER A 106 18.85 -0.07 -2.98
N ALA A 107 19.77 0.02 -2.00
CA ALA A 107 19.44 -0.25 -0.61
C ALA A 107 18.58 0.87 0.00
N TYR A 108 18.91 2.12 -0.30
CA TYR A 108 18.19 3.28 0.24
C TYR A 108 16.74 3.34 -0.25
N ARG A 109 16.42 3.01 -1.51
CA ARG A 109 15.03 3.00 -1.99
C ARG A 109 14.11 2.05 -1.21
N TRP A 110 14.62 0.91 -0.74
CA TRP A 110 13.85 -0.04 0.07
C TRP A 110 13.72 0.44 1.52
N PHE A 111 14.76 1.07 2.07
CA PHE A 111 14.69 1.74 3.36
C PHE A 111 13.68 2.91 3.34
N LEU A 112 13.68 3.71 2.28
CA LEU A 112 12.70 4.76 2.06
C LEU A 112 11.27 4.20 1.97
N LEU A 113 11.09 3.11 1.22
CA LEU A 113 9.80 2.42 1.14
C LEU A 113 9.32 2.01 2.54
N PHE A 114 10.21 1.48 3.39
CA PHE A 114 9.88 1.13 4.77
C PHE A 114 9.47 2.35 5.60
N LEU A 115 10.16 3.49 5.48
CA LEU A 115 9.77 4.73 6.17
C LEU A 115 8.40 5.24 5.72
N ILE A 116 8.14 5.24 4.41
CA ILE A 116 6.85 5.61 3.82
C ILE A 116 5.75 4.65 4.29
N TRP A 117 6.06 3.36 4.39
CA TRP A 117 5.14 2.35 4.89
C TRP A 117 4.76 2.60 6.36
N ILE A 118 5.72 2.94 7.22
CA ILE A 118 5.42 3.31 8.63
C ILE A 118 4.63 4.62 8.71
N ALA A 119 4.99 5.63 7.92
CA ALA A 119 4.27 6.90 7.86
C ALA A 119 2.78 6.68 7.57
N LEU A 120 2.50 5.89 6.53
CA LEU A 120 1.13 5.57 6.14
C LEU A 120 0.44 4.68 7.17
N LEU A 121 1.16 3.71 7.78
CA LEU A 121 0.63 2.88 8.87
C LEU A 121 0.14 3.73 10.05
N LEU A 122 0.99 4.64 10.56
CA LEU A 122 0.66 5.49 11.71
C LEU A 122 -0.52 6.41 11.42
N SER A 123 -0.51 7.05 10.24
CA SER A 123 -1.64 7.87 9.80
C SER A 123 -2.94 7.06 9.77
N PHE A 124 -2.94 5.83 9.24
CA PHE A 124 -4.13 5.00 9.24
C PHE A 124 -4.56 4.52 10.63
N ILE A 125 -3.63 4.29 11.56
CA ILE A 125 -3.97 3.96 12.95
C ILE A 125 -4.76 5.10 13.58
N ASP A 126 -4.30 6.35 13.41
CA ASP A 126 -4.98 7.55 13.93
C ASP A 126 -6.41 7.69 13.37
N ARG A 127 -6.58 7.43 12.06
CA ARG A 127 -7.90 7.48 11.39
C ARG A 127 -8.86 6.42 11.91
N LEU A 128 -8.35 5.20 12.10
CA LEU A 128 -9.16 4.03 12.43
C LEU A 128 -9.43 3.91 13.94
N ALA A 129 -8.64 4.60 14.78
CA ALA A 129 -8.81 4.58 16.23
C ALA A 129 -10.22 5.02 16.66
N TRP A 130 -10.83 5.95 15.93
CA TRP A 130 -12.15 6.49 16.23
C TRP A 130 -13.23 5.41 16.42
N ALA A 131 -13.22 4.37 15.58
CA ALA A 131 -14.22 3.29 15.66
C ALA A 131 -14.21 2.56 17.01
N ASN A 132 -13.04 2.44 17.65
CA ASN A 132 -12.88 1.80 18.95
C ASN A 132 -13.11 2.78 20.11
N VAL A 133 -12.78 4.06 19.90
CA VAL A 133 -12.79 5.08 20.96
C VAL A 133 -14.16 5.79 21.09
N ALA A 134 -14.97 5.80 20.02
CA ALA A 134 -16.25 6.49 19.98
C ALA A 134 -17.19 6.19 21.16
N PRO A 135 -17.35 4.93 21.63
CA PRO A 135 -18.18 4.64 22.81
C PRO A 135 -17.67 5.30 24.10
N ALA A 136 -16.35 5.31 24.31
CA ALA A 136 -15.75 5.93 25.50
C ALA A 136 -15.91 7.46 25.48
N VAL A 137 -15.76 8.08 24.31
CA VAL A 137 -15.98 9.53 24.12
C VAL A 137 -17.45 9.89 24.32
N SER A 138 -18.37 9.07 23.81
CA SER A 138 -19.82 9.24 24.03
C SER A 138 -20.17 9.25 25.51
N SER A 139 -19.64 8.28 26.28
CA SER A 139 -19.85 8.21 27.73
C SER A 139 -19.21 9.38 28.48
N ALA A 140 -18.03 9.85 28.07
CA ALA A 140 -17.31 10.91 28.78
C ALA A 140 -17.89 12.31 28.53
N LEU A 141 -18.38 12.57 27.31
CA LEU A 141 -18.88 13.88 26.90
C LEU A 141 -20.42 13.95 26.84
N GLY A 142 -21.13 12.87 27.18
CA GLY A 142 -22.58 12.78 27.08
C GLY A 142 -23.11 12.95 25.65
N LEU A 143 -22.33 12.52 24.65
CA LEU A 143 -22.65 12.73 23.24
C LEU A 143 -23.59 11.64 22.70
N THR A 144 -24.56 12.06 21.89
CA THR A 144 -25.46 11.15 21.17
C THR A 144 -24.75 10.44 20.02
N THR A 145 -25.33 9.34 19.53
CA THR A 145 -24.84 8.65 18.31
C THR A 145 -24.80 9.57 17.09
N VAL A 146 -25.72 10.54 17.00
CA VAL A 146 -25.73 11.55 15.93
C VAL A 146 -24.46 12.41 16.02
N SER A 147 -24.12 12.90 17.21
CA SER A 147 -22.91 13.69 17.45
C SER A 147 -21.62 12.95 17.09
N LEU A 148 -21.54 11.64 17.38
CA LEU A 148 -20.39 10.81 17.00
C LEU A 148 -20.24 10.70 15.47
N ASN A 149 -21.34 10.62 14.73
CA ASN A 149 -21.32 10.60 13.27
C ASN A 149 -20.95 11.97 12.65
N ILE A 150 -21.25 13.06 13.34
CA ILE A 150 -20.81 14.41 12.92
C ILE A 150 -19.28 14.49 12.95
N PHE A 151 -18.61 13.91 13.95
CA PHE A 151 -17.14 13.84 13.98
C PHE A 151 -16.55 13.09 12.79
N VAL A 152 -17.12 11.94 12.44
CA VAL A 152 -16.71 11.17 11.24
C VAL A 152 -16.89 12.02 9.99
N SER A 153 -18.02 12.71 9.88
CA SER A 153 -18.32 13.58 8.73
C SER A 153 -17.34 14.75 8.63
N ALA A 154 -17.00 15.37 9.76
CA ALA A 154 -16.02 16.45 9.81
C ALA A 154 -14.62 15.99 9.36
N PHE A 155 -14.18 14.82 9.83
CA PHE A 155 -12.95 14.20 9.38
C PHE A 155 -12.94 13.98 7.86
N PHE A 156 -13.99 13.36 7.30
CA PHE A 156 -14.05 13.11 5.86
C PHE A 156 -14.13 14.39 5.03
N ALA A 157 -14.81 15.43 5.51
CA ALA A 157 -14.86 16.73 4.85
C ALA A 157 -13.47 17.34 4.72
N GLY A 158 -12.70 17.38 5.83
CA GLY A 158 -11.30 17.83 5.80
C GLY A 158 -10.43 16.96 4.89
N TYR A 159 -10.63 15.63 4.95
CA TYR A 159 -9.88 14.66 4.17
C TYR A 159 -10.05 14.84 2.65
N VAL A 160 -11.28 15.00 2.16
CA VAL A 160 -11.53 15.18 0.71
C VAL A 160 -10.89 16.47 0.19
N VAL A 161 -11.02 17.57 0.94
CA VAL A 161 -10.38 18.85 0.58
C VAL A 161 -8.86 18.69 0.55
N SER A 162 -8.30 18.04 1.56
CA SER A 162 -6.85 17.82 1.66
C SER A 162 -6.29 16.89 0.61
N ASN A 163 -7.04 15.89 0.12
CA ASN A 163 -6.55 15.07 -1.00
C ASN A 163 -6.21 15.94 -2.23
N VAL A 164 -7.08 16.90 -2.57
CA VAL A 164 -6.83 17.81 -3.69
C VAL A 164 -5.68 18.77 -3.36
N LEU A 165 -5.74 19.47 -2.23
CA LEU A 165 -4.74 20.47 -1.85
C LEU A 165 -3.36 19.85 -1.60
N GLY A 166 -3.31 18.70 -0.94
CA GLY A 166 -2.12 17.92 -0.65
C GLY A 166 -1.48 17.35 -1.91
N GLY A 167 -2.27 16.95 -2.91
CA GLY A 167 -1.75 16.59 -4.23
C GLY A 167 -1.03 17.77 -4.90
N LEU A 168 -1.64 18.95 -4.87
CA LEU A 168 -1.05 20.18 -5.42
C LEU A 168 0.21 20.60 -4.64
N LEU A 169 0.18 20.48 -3.32
CA LEU A 169 1.31 20.75 -2.45
C LEU A 169 2.47 19.80 -2.75
N THR A 170 2.17 18.52 -3.00
CA THR A 170 3.15 17.48 -3.33
C THR A 170 3.98 17.84 -4.56
N ASP A 171 3.34 18.37 -5.61
CA ASP A 171 4.05 18.73 -6.84
C ASP A 171 4.79 20.07 -6.73
N ARG A 172 4.37 20.98 -5.85
CA ARG A 172 4.98 22.32 -5.70
C ARG A 172 6.08 22.40 -4.66
N ALA A 173 5.80 21.91 -3.45
CA ALA A 173 6.71 21.97 -2.31
C ALA A 173 7.61 20.73 -2.21
N GLY A 174 7.38 19.74 -3.06
CA GLY A 174 8.05 18.46 -3.02
C GLY A 174 7.34 17.46 -2.11
N PRO A 175 7.46 16.16 -2.40
CA PRO A 175 6.73 15.14 -1.68
C PRO A 175 7.31 14.89 -0.27
N ARG A 176 8.58 15.22 0.00
CA ARG A 176 9.15 15.12 1.36
C ARG A 176 8.48 16.11 2.31
N ILE A 177 8.41 17.38 1.90
CA ILE A 177 7.80 18.44 2.71
C ILE A 177 6.31 18.17 2.91
N THR A 178 5.63 17.69 1.86
CA THR A 178 4.20 17.39 1.95
C THR A 178 3.90 16.24 2.89
N LEU A 179 4.72 15.17 2.89
CA LEU A 179 4.58 14.08 3.85
C LEU A 179 4.70 14.55 5.30
N VAL A 180 5.66 15.44 5.58
CA VAL A 180 5.86 16.01 6.92
C VAL A 180 4.72 16.95 7.29
N ALA A 181 4.29 17.80 6.36
CA ALA A 181 3.16 18.70 6.51
C ALA A 181 1.82 17.95 6.67
N ALA A 182 1.77 16.66 6.32
CA ALA A 182 0.66 15.79 6.65
C ALA A 182 0.79 15.21 8.07
N LEU A 183 1.94 14.59 8.39
CA LEU A 183 2.12 13.83 9.64
C LEU A 183 2.22 14.69 10.90
N ILE A 184 2.95 15.81 10.87
CA ILE A 184 3.12 16.64 12.07
C ILE A 184 1.78 17.28 12.47
N PRO A 185 1.05 17.96 11.57
CA PRO A 185 -0.27 18.51 11.92
C PRO A 185 -1.29 17.42 12.26
N LEU A 186 -1.21 16.24 11.65
CA LEU A 186 -2.05 15.10 12.02
C LEU A 186 -1.78 14.71 13.47
N GLY A 187 -0.53 14.45 13.84
CA GLY A 187 -0.18 14.07 15.21
C GLY A 187 -0.55 15.14 16.24
N ILE A 188 -0.34 16.43 15.93
CA ILE A 188 -0.76 17.54 16.80
C ILE A 188 -2.29 17.55 16.96
N SER A 189 -3.05 17.41 15.86
CA SER A 189 -4.51 17.42 15.91
C SER A 189 -5.06 16.19 16.65
N THR A 190 -4.47 15.01 16.43
CA THR A 190 -4.76 13.77 17.16
C THR A 190 -4.52 13.96 18.67
N PHE A 191 -3.39 14.56 19.06
CA PHE A 191 -3.09 14.86 20.46
C PHE A 191 -4.13 15.82 21.05
N LEU A 192 -4.39 16.94 20.38
CA LEU A 192 -5.36 17.93 20.84
C LEU A 192 -6.77 17.34 20.94
N PHE A 193 -7.14 16.41 20.05
CA PHE A 193 -8.44 15.74 20.10
C PHE A 193 -8.61 14.95 21.40
N GLY A 194 -7.54 14.36 21.93
CA GLY A 194 -7.54 13.72 23.25
C GLY A 194 -7.92 14.66 24.40
N SER A 195 -7.76 15.98 24.21
CA SER A 195 -8.11 17.01 25.21
C SER A 195 -9.46 17.68 24.94
N THR A 196 -10.29 17.11 24.06
CA THR A 196 -11.59 17.68 23.70
C THR A 196 -12.58 17.61 24.86
N THR A 197 -13.23 18.74 25.17
CA THR A 197 -14.23 18.85 26.24
C THR A 197 -15.65 19.13 25.75
N ASN A 198 -15.82 19.52 24.49
CA ASN A 198 -17.13 19.86 23.91
C ASN A 198 -17.22 19.46 22.44
N LEU A 199 -18.46 19.43 21.94
CA LEU A 199 -18.77 19.01 20.57
C LEU A 199 -18.08 19.91 19.52
N ALA A 200 -18.12 21.23 19.68
CA ALA A 200 -17.59 22.16 18.68
C ALA A 200 -16.08 22.00 18.48
N LEU A 201 -15.33 21.89 19.58
CA LEU A 201 -13.89 21.64 19.56
C LEU A 201 -13.58 20.27 18.93
N GLY A 202 -14.37 19.24 19.25
CA GLY A 202 -14.21 17.91 18.65
C GLY A 202 -14.43 17.90 17.14
N ILE A 203 -15.44 18.63 16.65
CA ILE A 203 -15.70 18.79 15.20
C ILE A 203 -14.51 19.49 14.53
N LEU A 204 -14.04 20.58 15.11
CA LEU A 204 -12.91 21.33 14.57
C LEU A 204 -11.66 20.45 14.48
N LEU A 205 -11.32 19.75 15.56
CA LEU A 205 -10.12 18.91 15.63
C LEU A 205 -10.21 17.69 14.70
N GLN A 206 -11.38 17.06 14.58
CA GLN A 206 -11.60 15.99 13.59
C GLN A 206 -11.46 16.51 12.16
N GLY A 207 -12.01 17.70 11.87
CA GLY A 207 -11.82 18.37 10.59
C GLY A 207 -10.35 18.64 10.28
N LEU A 208 -9.57 19.13 11.27
CA LEU A 208 -8.13 19.36 11.14
C LEU A 208 -7.33 18.05 10.97
N MET A 209 -7.70 16.99 11.70
CA MET A 209 -7.12 15.65 11.49
C MET A 209 -7.34 15.17 10.06
N GLY A 210 -8.58 15.31 9.54
CA GLY A 210 -8.90 15.00 8.15
C GLY A 210 -8.08 15.83 7.17
N LEU A 211 -8.00 17.14 7.41
CA LEU A 211 -7.24 18.08 6.58
C LEU A 211 -5.73 17.75 6.57
N ALA A 212 -5.16 17.29 7.67
CA ALA A 212 -3.76 16.89 7.71
C ALA A 212 -3.55 15.54 7.00
N ALA A 213 -4.44 14.58 7.26
CA ALA A 213 -4.34 13.22 6.78
C ALA A 213 -4.44 13.11 5.24
N GLY A 214 -5.25 13.93 4.56
CA GLY A 214 -5.47 13.80 3.10
C GLY A 214 -4.23 13.97 2.22
N ALA A 215 -3.19 14.64 2.69
CA ALA A 215 -2.00 14.94 1.89
C ALA A 215 -0.97 13.80 1.86
N ASP A 216 -1.02 12.86 2.81
CA ASP A 216 0.02 11.84 2.96
C ASP A 216 0.10 10.87 1.77
N PHE A 217 -1.03 10.43 1.24
CA PHE A 217 -1.08 9.40 0.21
C PHE A 217 -0.47 9.88 -1.10
N ALA A 218 -0.79 11.10 -1.53
CA ALA A 218 -0.21 11.70 -2.72
C ALA A 218 1.32 11.84 -2.59
N ALA A 219 1.80 12.30 -1.44
CA ALA A 219 3.23 12.43 -1.15
C ALA A 219 3.96 11.07 -1.18
N CYS A 220 3.39 10.05 -0.54
CA CYS A 220 3.92 8.69 -0.53
C CYS A 220 4.03 8.12 -1.95
N ILE A 221 2.96 8.22 -2.75
CA ILE A 221 2.94 7.69 -4.12
C ILE A 221 3.93 8.44 -5.02
N LYS A 222 4.07 9.76 -4.85
CA LYS A 222 5.06 10.56 -5.58
C LYS A 222 6.50 10.15 -5.23
N LEU A 223 6.82 9.98 -3.94
CA LEU A 223 8.15 9.49 -3.51
C LEU A 223 8.46 8.14 -4.13
N LEU A 224 7.53 7.17 -4.05
CA LEU A 224 7.73 5.85 -4.65
C LEU A 224 7.91 5.94 -6.17
N SER A 225 7.12 6.78 -6.83
CA SER A 225 7.19 6.96 -8.28
C SER A 225 8.52 7.57 -8.75
N SER A 226 9.13 8.43 -7.93
CA SER A 226 10.43 9.02 -8.20
C SER A 226 11.61 8.09 -7.90
N TRP A 227 11.51 7.20 -6.91
CA TRP A 227 12.61 6.31 -6.49
C TRP A 227 12.59 4.91 -7.13
N PHE A 228 11.44 4.47 -7.64
CA PHE A 228 11.28 3.16 -8.28
C PHE A 228 11.00 3.29 -9.77
N ASP A 229 11.77 2.55 -10.57
CA ASP A 229 11.55 2.40 -12.00
C ASP A 229 10.15 1.86 -12.31
N ARG A 230 9.64 2.16 -13.50
CA ARG A 230 8.33 1.69 -13.98
C ARG A 230 8.12 0.18 -13.79
N LYS A 231 9.18 -0.63 -13.94
CA LYS A 231 9.15 -2.09 -13.78
C LYS A 231 8.92 -2.60 -12.35
N HIS A 232 9.22 -1.81 -11.32
CA HIS A 232 9.11 -2.23 -9.91
C HIS A 232 8.12 -1.36 -9.12
N ARG A 233 7.51 -0.37 -9.79
CA ARG A 233 6.64 0.62 -9.15
C ARG A 233 5.34 0.00 -8.64
N ALA A 234 4.71 -0.93 -9.38
CA ALA A 234 3.46 -1.54 -8.93
C ALA A 234 3.69 -2.42 -7.69
N LYS A 235 4.78 -3.18 -7.65
CA LYS A 235 5.21 -3.91 -6.46
C LYS A 235 5.43 -2.97 -5.26
N ALA A 236 6.17 -1.87 -5.45
CA ALA A 236 6.45 -0.91 -4.38
C ALA A 236 5.17 -0.29 -3.81
N VAL A 237 4.26 0.16 -4.69
CA VAL A 237 2.93 0.66 -4.30
C VAL A 237 2.11 -0.42 -3.60
N GLY A 238 2.10 -1.65 -4.12
CA GLY A 238 1.41 -2.78 -3.51
C GLY A 238 1.88 -3.08 -2.09
N ILE A 239 3.19 -3.05 -1.84
CA ILE A 239 3.76 -3.21 -0.48
C ILE A 239 3.33 -2.04 0.40
N VAL A 240 3.45 -0.79 -0.04
CA VAL A 240 3.01 0.37 0.75
C VAL A 240 1.52 0.31 1.09
N MET A 241 0.67 -0.16 0.18
CA MET A 241 -0.76 -0.32 0.45
C MET A 241 -1.10 -1.40 1.48
N THR A 242 -0.18 -2.33 1.80
CA THR A 242 -0.40 -3.29 2.89
C THR A 242 -0.45 -2.62 4.26
N SER A 243 0.21 -1.46 4.43
CA SER A 243 0.17 -0.68 5.68
C SER A 243 -1.27 -0.39 6.11
N THR A 244 -2.15 -0.05 5.17
CA THR A 244 -3.56 0.24 5.44
C THR A 244 -4.29 -0.95 6.07
N SER A 245 -4.00 -2.16 5.61
CA SER A 245 -4.62 -3.38 6.14
C SER A 245 -4.01 -3.76 7.50
N ILE A 246 -2.69 -3.63 7.65
CA ILE A 246 -2.01 -3.89 8.93
C ILE A 246 -2.43 -2.86 10.00
N ALA A 247 -2.68 -1.61 9.63
CA ALA A 247 -3.24 -0.59 10.52
C ALA A 247 -4.59 -1.02 11.09
N VAL A 248 -5.50 -1.56 10.26
CA VAL A 248 -6.80 -2.08 10.74
C VAL A 248 -6.59 -3.17 11.80
N VAL A 249 -5.70 -4.12 11.55
CA VAL A 249 -5.42 -5.21 12.51
C VAL A 249 -4.83 -4.66 13.81
N LEU A 250 -3.79 -3.84 13.70
CA LEU A 250 -3.10 -3.27 14.87
C LEU A 250 -4.03 -2.38 15.69
N THR A 251 -4.81 -1.50 15.06
CA THR A 251 -5.75 -0.63 15.77
C THR A 251 -6.76 -1.45 16.57
N ASN A 252 -7.39 -2.47 15.97
CA ASN A 252 -8.38 -3.28 16.67
C ASN A 252 -7.77 -4.22 17.72
N ALA A 253 -6.52 -4.64 17.55
CA ALA A 253 -5.82 -5.47 18.54
C ALA A 253 -5.31 -4.65 19.74
N VAL A 254 -4.82 -3.42 19.50
CA VAL A 254 -4.08 -2.64 20.51
C VAL A 254 -4.97 -1.62 21.22
N ILE A 255 -5.90 -0.95 20.52
CA ILE A 255 -6.68 0.15 21.12
C ILE A 255 -7.65 -0.34 22.21
N PRO A 256 -8.44 -1.42 22.04
CA PRO A 256 -9.38 -1.85 23.08
C PRO A 256 -8.71 -2.27 24.41
N PRO A 257 -7.60 -3.04 24.43
CA PRO A 257 -6.86 -3.28 25.67
C PRO A 257 -6.34 -1.99 26.32
N LEU A 258 -5.85 -1.02 25.53
CA LEU A 258 -5.41 0.27 26.07
C LEU A 258 -6.56 1.05 26.69
N LEU A 259 -7.77 1.03 26.10
CA LEU A 259 -8.96 1.68 26.66
C LEU A 259 -9.47 1.01 27.95
N ARG A 260 -9.11 -0.24 28.23
CA ARG A 260 -9.40 -0.88 29.52
C ARG A 260 -8.45 -0.43 30.63
N ALA A 261 -7.20 -0.12 30.28
CA ALA A 261 -6.16 0.27 31.24
C ALA A 261 -6.00 1.79 31.39
N HIS A 262 -6.38 2.56 30.37
CA HIS A 262 -6.17 4.01 30.27
C HIS A 262 -7.42 4.73 29.76
N SER A 263 -7.50 6.03 30.03
CA SER A 263 -8.56 6.87 29.48
C SER A 263 -8.41 7.04 27.96
N TRP A 264 -9.53 7.27 27.26
CA TRP A 264 -9.53 7.57 25.82
C TRP A 264 -8.67 8.79 25.47
N SER A 265 -8.61 9.77 26.37
CA SER A 265 -7.79 10.98 26.24
C SER A 265 -6.31 10.62 26.13
N SER A 266 -5.81 9.78 27.05
CA SER A 266 -4.42 9.32 27.07
C SER A 266 -4.05 8.50 25.83
N VAL A 267 -4.99 7.72 25.27
CA VAL A 267 -4.77 6.96 24.03
C VAL A 267 -4.54 7.91 22.86
N TYR A 268 -5.38 8.93 22.68
CA TYR A 268 -5.22 9.93 21.63
C TYR A 268 -3.96 10.79 21.82
N HIS A 269 -3.59 11.12 23.07
CA HIS A 269 -2.32 11.80 23.36
C HIS A 269 -1.13 10.96 22.90
N ALA A 270 -1.10 9.67 23.24
CA ALA A 270 -0.01 8.78 22.85
C ALA A 270 0.09 8.62 21.34
N LEU A 271 -1.04 8.41 20.65
CA LEU A 271 -1.10 8.32 19.19
C LEU A 271 -0.55 9.59 18.53
N GLY A 272 -1.04 10.75 18.97
CA GLY A 272 -0.62 12.04 18.42
C GLY A 272 0.88 12.31 18.59
N ILE A 273 1.45 11.99 19.75
CA ILE A 273 2.90 12.12 20.00
C ILE A 273 3.69 11.20 19.06
N ILE A 274 3.28 9.92 18.93
CA ILE A 274 3.98 8.96 18.08
C ILE A 274 3.97 9.43 16.62
N THR A 275 2.81 9.85 16.10
CA THR A 275 2.67 10.32 14.72
C THR A 275 3.47 11.61 14.48
N ALA A 276 3.41 12.58 15.39
CA ALA A 276 4.16 13.83 15.26
C ALA A 276 5.68 13.63 15.32
N VAL A 277 6.17 12.82 16.26
CA VAL A 277 7.61 12.49 16.37
C VAL A 277 8.09 11.73 15.14
N PHE A 278 7.30 10.79 14.62
CA PHE A 278 7.67 10.10 13.38
C PHE A 278 7.67 11.05 12.18
N GLY A 279 6.71 11.97 12.09
CA GLY A 279 6.70 13.04 11.08
C GLY A 279 7.97 13.90 11.14
N ALA A 280 8.42 14.27 12.34
CA ALA A 280 9.70 14.98 12.53
C ALA A 280 10.90 14.12 12.13
N LEU A 281 10.87 12.82 12.39
CA LEU A 281 11.92 11.89 11.94
C LEU A 281 11.97 11.79 10.41
N CYS A 282 10.81 11.83 9.73
CA CYS A 282 10.74 11.86 8.28
C CYS A 282 11.42 13.10 7.70
N LEU A 283 11.45 14.25 8.39
CA LEU A 283 12.23 15.40 7.94
C LEU A 283 13.70 15.05 7.77
N ILE A 284 14.28 14.22 8.64
CA ILE A 284 15.71 13.92 8.61
C ILE A 284 16.01 12.74 7.67
N LEU A 285 15.17 11.70 7.71
CA LEU A 285 15.45 10.42 7.05
C LEU A 285 14.95 10.33 5.60
N VAL A 286 13.83 10.99 5.27
CA VAL A 286 13.24 10.95 3.92
C VAL A 286 13.99 11.94 3.03
N ARG A 287 14.53 11.44 1.91
CA ARG A 287 15.18 12.25 0.88
C ARG A 287 14.40 12.18 -0.41
N GLU A 288 14.41 13.29 -1.14
CA GLU A 288 13.88 13.32 -2.50
C GLU A 288 14.86 12.62 -3.44
N ALA A 289 14.33 12.00 -4.49
CA ALA A 289 15.18 11.34 -5.47
C ALA A 289 16.10 12.41 -6.11
N PRO A 290 17.40 12.12 -6.29
CA PRO A 290 18.26 13.02 -7.03
C PRO A 290 17.62 13.27 -8.39
N VAL A 291 17.47 14.55 -8.77
CA VAL A 291 16.95 14.93 -10.07
C VAL A 291 17.85 14.26 -11.10
N GLN A 292 17.33 13.27 -11.83
CA GLN A 292 18.05 12.70 -12.95
C GLN A 292 18.19 13.81 -13.99
N GLU A 293 19.38 14.41 -14.06
CA GLU A 293 19.82 15.39 -15.06
C GLU A 293 19.79 14.83 -16.50
N GLU A 294 19.23 13.65 -16.73
CA GLU A 294 19.32 12.88 -17.96
C GLU A 294 18.62 13.53 -19.18
N LYS A 295 18.00 14.71 -19.03
CA LYS A 295 17.43 15.46 -20.17
C LYS A 295 17.63 16.99 -20.15
N GLY A 296 18.57 17.56 -19.40
CA GLY A 296 19.02 18.97 -19.59
C GLY A 296 17.96 20.08 -19.65
N LEU A 297 16.71 19.78 -19.28
CA LEU A 297 15.55 20.66 -19.32
C LEU A 297 15.08 20.73 -17.88
N VAL A 298 15.45 21.80 -17.17
CA VAL A 298 14.76 22.17 -15.95
C VAL A 298 13.31 22.41 -16.37
N PRO A 299 12.33 21.57 -15.97
CA PRO A 299 10.97 21.76 -16.42
C PRO A 299 10.47 23.10 -15.89
N ASN A 300 10.01 23.97 -16.78
CA ASN A 300 9.39 25.22 -16.36
C ASN A 300 8.19 24.87 -15.46
N PRO A 301 8.11 25.42 -14.24
CA PRO A 301 7.03 25.08 -13.32
C PRO A 301 5.67 25.42 -13.96
N ILE A 302 4.87 24.39 -14.23
CA ILE A 302 3.54 24.55 -14.83
C ILE A 302 2.67 25.31 -13.83
N PRO A 303 2.01 26.42 -14.23
CA PRO A 303 1.07 27.12 -13.37
C PRO A 303 -0.02 26.18 -12.87
N MET A 304 -0.30 26.18 -11.57
CA MET A 304 -1.18 25.21 -10.90
C MET A 304 -2.56 25.07 -11.56
N SER A 305 -3.17 26.19 -11.97
CA SER A 305 -4.46 26.19 -12.67
C SER A 305 -4.39 25.51 -14.04
N LYS A 306 -3.27 25.66 -14.77
CA LYS A 306 -3.03 25.00 -16.06
C LYS A 306 -2.77 23.51 -15.86
N GLY A 307 -2.03 23.12 -14.81
CA GLY A 307 -1.79 21.72 -14.46
C GLY A 307 -3.07 20.98 -14.10
N VAL A 308 -3.87 21.53 -13.18
CA VAL A 308 -5.18 20.95 -12.81
C VAL A 308 -6.12 20.87 -14.00
N ARG A 309 -6.22 21.94 -14.80
CA ARG A 309 -7.03 21.92 -16.02
C ARG A 309 -6.55 20.86 -17.01
N ALA A 310 -5.24 20.70 -17.18
CA ALA A 310 -4.67 19.67 -18.05
C ALA A 310 -5.02 18.25 -17.56
N LEU A 311 -4.96 18.00 -16.25
CA LEU A 311 -5.36 16.72 -15.67
C LEU A 311 -6.85 16.44 -15.89
N LEU A 312 -7.72 17.41 -15.59
CA LEU A 312 -9.17 17.26 -15.78
C LEU A 312 -9.60 17.19 -17.26
N SER A 313 -8.80 17.76 -18.16
CA SER A 313 -9.02 17.68 -19.61
C SER A 313 -8.44 16.41 -20.23
N ASN A 314 -7.61 15.66 -19.49
CA ASN A 314 -7.06 14.40 -19.96
C ASN A 314 -8.11 13.28 -19.83
N VAL A 315 -8.71 12.92 -20.97
CA VAL A 315 -9.78 11.92 -21.04
C VAL A 315 -9.32 10.57 -20.52
N ASP A 316 -8.10 10.12 -20.87
CA ASP A 316 -7.58 8.82 -20.40
C ASP A 316 -7.43 8.81 -18.87
N LEU A 317 -6.92 9.90 -18.29
CA LEU A 317 -6.82 10.04 -16.83
C LEU A 317 -8.20 10.02 -16.17
N MET A 318 -9.17 10.77 -16.70
CA MET A 318 -10.53 10.80 -16.15
C MET A 318 -11.25 9.47 -16.27
N LEU A 319 -11.05 8.72 -17.37
CA LEU A 319 -11.59 7.36 -17.50
C LEU A 319 -11.02 6.42 -16.42
N VAL A 320 -9.72 6.50 -16.15
CA VAL A 320 -9.07 5.73 -15.07
C VAL A 320 -9.57 6.17 -13.69
N THR A 321 -9.80 7.47 -13.49
CA THR A 321 -10.37 8.01 -12.26
C THR A 321 -11.82 7.55 -12.04
N ILE A 322 -12.65 7.55 -13.08
CA ILE A 322 -14.03 7.03 -12.99
C ILE A 322 -14.02 5.52 -12.72
N ALA A 323 -13.08 4.78 -13.34
CA ALA A 323 -12.92 3.36 -13.08
C ALA A 323 -12.56 3.07 -11.62
N GLY A 324 -11.61 3.81 -11.06
CA GLY A 324 -11.26 3.67 -9.65
C GLY A 324 -12.39 4.09 -8.70
N LEU A 325 -13.23 5.07 -9.07
CA LEU A 325 -14.45 5.39 -8.31
C LEU A 325 -15.39 4.19 -8.26
N GLY A 326 -15.67 3.56 -9.41
CA GLY A 326 -16.54 2.38 -9.49
C GLY A 326 -16.00 1.17 -8.72
N ALA A 327 -14.67 1.02 -8.69
CA ALA A 327 -14.01 -0.02 -7.91
C ALA A 327 -14.05 0.25 -6.39
N ASN A 328 -13.82 1.50 -5.98
CA ASN A 328 -13.87 1.93 -4.59
C ASN A 328 -15.30 1.84 -4.03
N TRP A 329 -16.29 2.22 -4.84
CA TRP A 329 -17.72 2.04 -4.59
C TRP A 329 -18.04 0.59 -4.20
N ALA A 330 -17.62 -0.37 -5.02
CA ALA A 330 -17.89 -1.78 -4.77
C ALA A 330 -17.16 -2.30 -3.53
N THR A 331 -15.90 -1.89 -3.35
CA THR A 331 -15.06 -2.36 -2.23
C THR A 331 -15.66 -1.96 -0.88
N TRP A 332 -15.96 -0.68 -0.69
CA TRP A 332 -16.54 -0.20 0.58
C TRP A 332 -18.01 -0.57 0.72
N GLY A 333 -18.76 -0.56 -0.38
CA GLY A 333 -20.14 -1.01 -0.37
C GLY A 333 -20.31 -2.46 0.02
N PHE A 334 -19.42 -3.34 -0.44
CA PHE A 334 -19.44 -4.75 -0.05
C PHE A 334 -19.31 -4.90 1.46
N ILE A 335 -18.39 -4.16 2.10
CA ILE A 335 -18.21 -4.21 3.56
C ILE A 335 -19.52 -3.87 4.28
N PHE A 336 -20.22 -2.81 3.87
CA PHE A 336 -21.49 -2.43 4.52
C PHE A 336 -22.63 -3.42 4.23
N TRP A 337 -22.81 -3.81 2.98
CA TRP A 337 -23.98 -4.59 2.53
C TRP A 337 -23.84 -6.10 2.75
N ALA A 338 -22.62 -6.63 2.78
CA ALA A 338 -22.37 -8.02 3.17
C ALA A 338 -22.79 -8.28 4.63
N ASN A 339 -22.46 -7.35 5.54
CA ASN A 339 -22.92 -7.43 6.92
C ASN A 339 -24.44 -7.42 7.02
N ALA A 340 -25.10 -6.49 6.33
CA ALA A 340 -26.56 -6.39 6.32
C ALA A 340 -27.23 -7.66 5.76
N LEU A 341 -26.71 -8.20 4.66
CA LEU A 341 -27.21 -9.45 4.07
C LEU A 341 -27.14 -10.62 5.05
N MET A 342 -25.98 -10.84 5.68
CA MET A 342 -25.81 -11.98 6.58
C MET A 342 -26.64 -11.84 7.86
N GLN A 343 -26.63 -10.66 8.48
CA GLN A 343 -27.31 -10.45 9.76
C GLN A 343 -28.83 -10.25 9.58
N LYS A 344 -29.25 -9.33 8.71
CA LYS A 344 -30.68 -9.02 8.51
C LYS A 344 -31.35 -9.99 7.55
N GLY A 345 -30.64 -10.47 6.53
CA GLY A 345 -31.19 -11.41 5.55
C GLY A 345 -31.25 -12.85 6.04
N TYR A 346 -30.21 -13.32 6.73
CA TYR A 346 -30.08 -14.72 7.17
C TYR A 346 -29.97 -14.93 8.67
N GLY A 347 -30.03 -13.87 9.49
CA GLY A 347 -30.04 -13.98 10.95
C GLY A 347 -28.70 -14.41 11.56
N PHE A 348 -27.58 -14.29 10.83
CA PHE A 348 -26.28 -14.68 11.36
C PHE A 348 -25.86 -13.79 12.52
N THR A 349 -25.18 -14.40 13.48
CA THR A 349 -24.61 -13.66 14.61
C THR A 349 -23.52 -12.70 14.14
N ALA A 350 -23.27 -11.66 14.94
CA ALA A 350 -22.17 -10.72 14.69
C ALA A 350 -20.80 -11.43 14.65
N VAL A 351 -20.61 -12.49 15.44
CA VAL A 351 -19.37 -13.29 15.46
C VAL A 351 -19.17 -14.04 14.15
N GLN A 352 -20.20 -14.75 13.66
CA GLN A 352 -20.14 -15.47 12.38
C GLN A 352 -19.88 -14.51 11.21
N THR A 353 -20.63 -13.42 11.17
CA THR A 353 -20.50 -12.37 10.17
C THR A 353 -19.11 -11.75 10.20
N GLY A 354 -18.60 -11.42 11.39
CA GLY A 354 -17.26 -10.90 11.60
C GLY A 354 -16.17 -11.85 11.09
N GLY A 355 -16.32 -13.16 11.31
CA GLY A 355 -15.41 -14.18 10.78
C GLY A 355 -15.36 -14.20 9.24
N ILE A 356 -16.51 -14.08 8.58
CA ILE A 356 -16.59 -14.04 7.11
C ILE A 356 -15.94 -12.76 6.55
N ILE A 357 -16.24 -11.60 7.16
CA ILE A 357 -15.63 -10.33 6.76
C ILE A 357 -14.11 -10.34 7.01
N ALA A 358 -13.65 -11.03 8.05
CA ALA A 358 -12.22 -11.22 8.30
C ALA A 358 -11.53 -12.01 7.18
N ILE A 359 -12.15 -13.06 6.66
CA ILE A 359 -11.63 -13.80 5.48
C ILE A 359 -11.47 -12.85 4.29
N PHE A 360 -12.52 -12.07 3.96
CA PHE A 360 -12.46 -11.06 2.90
C PHE A 360 -11.30 -10.08 3.10
N GLY A 361 -11.13 -9.56 4.32
CA GLY A 361 -10.09 -8.59 4.66
C GLY A 361 -8.67 -9.16 4.57
N VAL A 362 -8.43 -10.36 5.11
CA VAL A 362 -7.12 -11.02 5.10
C VAL A 362 -6.70 -11.39 3.69
N VAL A 363 -7.59 -12.01 2.92
CA VAL A 363 -7.32 -12.38 1.52
C VAL A 363 -7.06 -11.13 0.69
N GLY A 364 -7.89 -10.08 0.86
CA GLY A 364 -7.69 -8.80 0.19
C GLY A 364 -6.38 -8.09 0.52
N MET A 365 -5.91 -8.20 1.77
CA MET A 365 -4.60 -7.69 2.18
C MET A 365 -3.47 -8.39 1.43
N LEU A 366 -3.53 -9.73 1.33
CA LEU A 366 -2.52 -10.53 0.64
C LEU A 366 -2.56 -10.36 -0.89
N SER A 367 -3.72 -10.04 -1.46
CA SER A 367 -3.84 -9.79 -2.90
C SER A 367 -3.11 -8.53 -3.37
N LYS A 368 -2.96 -7.49 -2.54
CA LYS A 368 -2.36 -6.20 -2.95
C LYS A 368 -0.90 -6.32 -3.43
N PRO A 369 0.03 -7.00 -2.72
CA PRO A 369 1.38 -7.22 -3.23
C PRO A 369 1.39 -8.18 -4.41
N VAL A 370 0.58 -9.24 -4.36
CA VAL A 370 0.55 -10.29 -5.39
C VAL A 370 0.17 -9.72 -6.75
N ILE A 371 -0.89 -8.91 -6.82
CA ILE A 371 -1.29 -8.28 -8.08
C ILE A 371 -0.24 -7.27 -8.58
N GLY A 372 0.42 -6.56 -7.66
CA GLY A 372 1.49 -5.62 -8.02
C GLY A 372 2.66 -6.35 -8.68
N THR A 373 3.10 -7.46 -8.08
CA THR A 373 4.14 -8.31 -8.67
C THR A 373 3.71 -8.97 -9.98
N LEU A 374 2.46 -9.44 -10.06
CA LEU A 374 1.92 -10.07 -11.26
C LEU A 374 1.83 -9.05 -12.41
N SER A 375 1.41 -7.82 -12.12
CA SER A 375 1.38 -6.73 -13.09
C SER A 375 2.76 -6.35 -13.60
N ASP A 376 3.76 -6.37 -12.72
CA ASP A 376 5.15 -6.09 -13.11
C ASP A 376 5.73 -7.22 -13.98
N TRP A 377 5.31 -8.48 -13.76
CA TRP A 377 5.73 -9.64 -14.56
C TRP A 377 5.05 -9.72 -15.94
N ILE A 378 3.73 -9.53 -15.99
CA ILE A 378 2.96 -9.53 -17.25
C ILE A 378 3.36 -8.33 -18.12
N GLY A 379 3.73 -7.21 -17.50
CA GLY A 379 4.05 -5.98 -18.20
C GLY A 379 2.80 -5.29 -18.78
N PRO A 380 2.99 -4.18 -19.51
CA PRO A 380 1.89 -3.43 -20.11
C PRO A 380 1.20 -4.20 -21.26
N PRO A 381 -0.11 -3.95 -21.52
CA PRO A 381 -0.91 -2.87 -20.95
C PRO A 381 -1.62 -3.24 -19.64
N ARG A 382 -1.47 -2.38 -18.62
CA ARG A 382 -1.98 -2.62 -17.25
C ARG A 382 -3.51 -2.47 -17.18
N GLN A 383 -4.09 -1.65 -18.04
CA GLN A 383 -5.54 -1.47 -18.17
C GLN A 383 -6.29 -2.78 -18.41
N ARG A 384 -5.71 -3.73 -19.15
CA ARG A 384 -6.38 -5.02 -19.44
C ARG A 384 -6.43 -5.92 -18.20
N LEU A 385 -5.35 -5.93 -17.42
CA LEU A 385 -5.29 -6.65 -16.15
C LEU A 385 -6.26 -6.03 -15.13
N ALA A 386 -6.31 -4.70 -15.06
CA ALA A 386 -7.27 -3.98 -14.21
C ALA A 386 -8.72 -4.27 -14.63
N ALA A 387 -9.04 -4.22 -15.91
CA ALA A 387 -10.38 -4.56 -16.42
C ALA A 387 -10.75 -6.02 -16.13
N GLY A 388 -9.82 -6.97 -16.34
CA GLY A 388 -10.06 -8.38 -16.04
C GLY A 388 -10.37 -8.63 -14.56
N THR A 389 -9.58 -8.05 -13.65
CA THR A 389 -9.80 -8.17 -12.20
C THR A 389 -11.12 -7.54 -11.75
N LEU A 390 -11.50 -6.39 -12.33
CA LEU A 390 -12.77 -5.73 -12.03
C LEU A 390 -13.99 -6.47 -12.60
N LEU A 391 -13.85 -7.12 -13.75
CA LEU A 391 -14.89 -7.99 -14.31
C LEU A 391 -15.15 -9.20 -13.41
N VAL A 392 -14.08 -9.83 -12.92
CA VAL A 392 -14.18 -10.93 -11.96
C VAL A 392 -14.81 -10.42 -10.65
N PHE A 393 -14.44 -9.21 -10.20
CA PHE A 393 -15.04 -8.59 -9.01
C PHE A 393 -16.54 -8.35 -9.16
N CYS A 394 -16.99 -7.90 -10.33
CA CYS A 394 -18.42 -7.78 -10.65
C CYS A 394 -19.14 -9.14 -10.49
N GLY A 395 -18.58 -10.19 -11.08
CA GLY A 395 -19.14 -11.55 -10.99
C GLY A 395 -19.18 -12.09 -9.55
N THR A 396 -18.11 -11.90 -8.77
CA THR A 396 -18.05 -12.39 -7.39
C THR A 396 -19.00 -11.65 -6.46
N LEU A 397 -19.30 -10.36 -6.70
CA LEU A 397 -20.32 -9.62 -5.95
C LEU A 397 -21.72 -10.18 -6.19
N LEU A 398 -22.10 -10.41 -7.44
CA LEU A 398 -23.39 -11.02 -7.79
C LEU A 398 -23.49 -12.43 -7.20
N TRP A 399 -22.41 -13.20 -7.29
CA TRP A 399 -22.33 -14.54 -6.69
C TRP A 399 -22.53 -14.50 -5.18
N PHE A 400 -21.88 -13.58 -4.47
CA PHE A 400 -22.05 -13.39 -3.03
C PHE A 400 -23.49 -13.08 -2.65
N GLY A 401 -24.18 -12.23 -3.42
CA GLY A 401 -25.58 -11.86 -3.18
C GLY A 401 -26.58 -13.02 -3.30
N THR A 402 -26.17 -14.15 -3.88
CA THR A 402 -27.00 -15.37 -4.04
C THR A 402 -26.64 -16.48 -3.04
N ARG A 403 -25.77 -16.20 -2.06
CA ARG A 403 -25.38 -17.19 -1.04
C ARG A 403 -26.37 -17.21 0.12
N HIS A 404 -26.50 -18.36 0.76
CA HIS A 404 -27.46 -18.59 1.85
C HIS A 404 -26.83 -19.22 3.10
N SER A 405 -25.82 -20.09 2.93
CA SER A 405 -25.19 -20.82 4.05
C SER A 405 -23.88 -20.20 4.53
N LEU A 406 -23.49 -20.50 5.78
CA LEU A 406 -22.26 -19.96 6.38
C LEU A 406 -21.02 -20.32 5.55
N THR A 407 -20.89 -21.59 5.15
CA THR A 407 -19.77 -22.09 4.36
C THR A 407 -19.74 -21.45 2.96
N GLU A 408 -20.89 -21.28 2.32
CA GLU A 408 -20.98 -20.56 1.05
C GLU A 408 -20.49 -19.12 1.16
N PHE A 409 -20.88 -18.40 2.23
CA PHE A 409 -20.42 -17.04 2.46
C PHE A 409 -18.91 -16.96 2.74
N GLN A 410 -18.32 -17.95 3.42
CA GLN A 410 -16.87 -18.03 3.62
C GLN A 410 -16.12 -18.16 2.29
N PHE A 411 -16.54 -19.09 1.42
CA PHE A 411 -15.94 -19.25 0.09
C PHE A 411 -16.16 -18.03 -0.80
N ALA A 412 -17.35 -17.44 -0.76
CA ALA A 412 -17.64 -16.23 -1.53
C ALA A 412 -16.82 -15.03 -1.01
N ALA A 413 -16.65 -14.87 0.31
CA ALA A 413 -15.80 -13.84 0.89
C ALA A 413 -14.33 -13.99 0.50
N PHE A 414 -13.82 -15.23 0.42
CA PHE A 414 -12.48 -15.51 -0.09
C PHE A 414 -12.35 -15.06 -1.56
N ALA A 415 -13.31 -15.43 -2.42
CA ALA A 415 -13.29 -15.07 -3.84
C ALA A 415 -13.40 -13.57 -4.06
N VAL A 416 -14.34 -12.90 -3.37
CA VAL A 416 -14.51 -11.45 -3.42
C VAL A 416 -13.26 -10.75 -2.90
N GLY A 417 -12.72 -11.19 -1.76
CA GLY A 417 -11.51 -10.63 -1.15
C GLY A 417 -10.30 -10.71 -2.07
N THR A 418 -10.17 -11.81 -2.83
CA THR A 418 -9.07 -12.00 -3.78
C THR A 418 -8.99 -10.88 -4.82
N VAL A 419 -10.13 -10.37 -5.29
CA VAL A 419 -10.19 -9.39 -6.40
C VAL A 419 -10.55 -7.98 -5.97
N ALA A 420 -11.24 -7.79 -4.84
CA ALA A 420 -11.75 -6.50 -4.37
C ALA A 420 -10.67 -5.44 -4.14
N PHE A 421 -9.43 -5.86 -3.87
CA PHE A 421 -8.30 -4.94 -3.64
C PHE A 421 -7.25 -4.96 -4.75
N CYS A 422 -7.44 -5.78 -5.79
CA CYS A 422 -6.48 -5.92 -6.88
C CYS A 422 -6.37 -4.65 -7.73
N TRP A 423 -7.47 -3.91 -7.89
CA TRP A 423 -7.53 -2.73 -8.72
C TRP A 423 -6.69 -1.55 -8.18
N GLY A 424 -6.52 -1.44 -6.86
CA GLY A 424 -5.89 -0.27 -6.22
C GLY A 424 -4.47 0.00 -6.74
N PRO A 425 -3.52 -0.94 -6.58
CA PRO A 425 -2.15 -0.75 -7.08
C PRO A 425 -2.08 -0.52 -8.60
N LEU A 426 -2.94 -1.20 -9.37
CA LEU A 426 -3.00 -1.08 -10.83
C LEU A 426 -3.43 0.34 -11.25
N VAL A 427 -4.60 0.77 -10.77
CA VAL A 427 -5.19 2.08 -11.09
C VAL A 427 -4.30 3.21 -10.60
N THR A 428 -3.78 3.14 -9.37
CA THR A 428 -2.86 4.17 -8.84
C THR A 428 -1.59 4.27 -9.68
N SER A 429 -1.03 3.14 -10.15
CA SER A 429 0.13 3.18 -11.04
C SER A 429 -0.20 3.83 -12.40
N MET A 430 -1.35 3.50 -12.99
CA MET A 430 -1.82 4.09 -14.25
C MET A 430 -2.02 5.61 -14.12
N VAL A 431 -2.61 6.08 -13.01
CA VAL A 431 -2.79 7.51 -12.72
C VAL A 431 -1.45 8.25 -12.77
N THR A 432 -0.42 7.71 -12.09
CA THR A 432 0.90 8.35 -12.09
C THR A 432 1.61 8.29 -13.44
N GLU A 433 1.35 7.26 -14.26
CA GLU A 433 1.92 7.14 -15.60
C GLU A 433 1.27 8.10 -16.59
N LEU A 434 -0.06 8.25 -16.54
CA LEU A 434 -0.82 9.16 -17.41
C LEU A 434 -0.62 10.64 -17.08
N ALA A 435 -0.42 10.96 -15.80
CA ALA A 435 -0.17 12.34 -15.35
C ALA A 435 1.27 12.80 -15.62
N GLY A 436 2.21 11.86 -15.79
CA GLY A 436 3.64 12.14 -15.78
C GLY A 436 4.18 12.40 -14.37
N LEU A 437 5.51 12.32 -14.22
CA LEU A 437 6.13 12.51 -12.91
C LEU A 437 5.88 13.90 -12.34
N GLU A 438 5.79 14.95 -13.16
CA GLU A 438 5.63 16.34 -12.69
C GLU A 438 4.29 16.60 -11.98
N LEU A 439 3.20 15.99 -12.45
CA LEU A 439 1.83 16.21 -11.93
C LEU A 439 1.28 14.98 -11.17
N ALA A 440 2.13 14.01 -10.86
CA ALA A 440 1.72 12.76 -10.24
C ALA A 440 1.06 12.97 -8.87
N GLY A 441 1.52 13.93 -8.05
CA GLY A 441 0.92 14.23 -6.76
C GLY A 441 -0.50 14.76 -6.91
N SER A 442 -0.69 15.76 -7.78
CA SER A 442 -1.99 16.38 -8.08
C SER A 442 -2.96 15.36 -8.66
N ALA A 443 -2.50 14.51 -9.58
CA ALA A 443 -3.33 13.48 -10.20
C ALA A 443 -3.81 12.44 -9.19
N VAL A 444 -2.93 11.95 -8.32
CA VAL A 444 -3.28 11.01 -7.24
C VAL A 444 -4.25 11.66 -6.26
N GLY A 445 -3.99 12.91 -5.87
CA GLY A 445 -4.84 13.66 -4.95
C GLY A 445 -6.26 13.88 -5.47
N ILE A 446 -6.39 14.43 -6.69
CA ILE A 446 -7.69 14.64 -7.34
C ILE A 446 -8.42 13.31 -7.54
N THR A 447 -7.71 12.29 -8.01
CA THR A 447 -8.30 10.97 -8.24
C THR A 447 -8.81 10.34 -6.93
N ASN A 448 -8.04 10.42 -5.84
CA ASN A 448 -8.46 9.90 -4.55
C ASN A 448 -9.65 10.66 -3.97
N ALA A 449 -9.70 11.98 -4.14
CA ALA A 449 -10.86 12.79 -3.74
C ALA A 449 -12.14 12.32 -4.47
N ILE A 450 -12.05 12.04 -5.78
CA ILE A 450 -13.16 11.51 -6.57
C ILE A 450 -13.55 10.08 -6.12
N PHE A 451 -12.58 9.23 -5.77
CA PHE A 451 -12.87 7.90 -5.25
C PHE A 451 -13.70 7.93 -3.96
N GLN A 452 -13.46 8.92 -3.09
CA GLN A 452 -14.19 9.06 -1.84
C GLN A 452 -15.65 9.48 -2.02
N VAL A 453 -15.99 10.15 -3.13
CA VAL A 453 -17.39 10.38 -3.49
C VAL A 453 -18.12 9.04 -3.65
N GLY A 454 -17.46 8.05 -4.27
CA GLY A 454 -17.98 6.69 -4.36
C GLY A 454 -18.27 6.10 -2.97
N THR A 455 -17.29 6.12 -2.07
CA THR A 455 -17.43 5.60 -0.69
C THR A 455 -18.62 6.20 0.06
N THR A 456 -18.82 7.52 -0.06
CA THR A 456 -19.89 8.24 0.64
C THR A 456 -21.27 7.99 0.02
N ALA A 457 -21.34 7.83 -1.30
CA ALA A 457 -22.60 7.68 -2.01
C ALA A 457 -23.20 6.27 -1.91
N VAL A 458 -22.36 5.23 -1.77
CA VAL A 458 -22.80 3.82 -1.80
C VAL A 458 -23.90 3.49 -0.78
N PRO A 459 -23.75 3.79 0.52
CA PRO A 459 -24.73 3.36 1.52
C PRO A 459 -26.12 3.96 1.25
N ILE A 460 -26.17 5.19 0.72
CA ILE A 460 -27.40 5.91 0.40
C ILE A 460 -28.11 5.27 -0.80
N ILE A 461 -27.38 5.09 -1.90
CA ILE A 461 -27.97 4.64 -3.18
C ILE A 461 -28.34 3.15 -3.11
N VAL A 462 -27.45 2.30 -2.59
CA VAL A 462 -27.76 0.88 -2.39
C VAL A 462 -28.83 0.71 -1.31
N GLY A 463 -28.83 1.59 -0.30
CA GLY A 463 -29.86 1.69 0.73
C GLY A 463 -31.25 1.92 0.15
N TYR A 464 -31.36 2.91 -0.73
CA TYR A 464 -32.59 3.20 -1.45
C TYR A 464 -33.04 2.04 -2.34
N ALA A 465 -32.12 1.40 -3.08
CA ALA A 465 -32.43 0.24 -3.92
C ALA A 465 -32.97 -0.94 -3.10
N TYR A 466 -32.38 -1.22 -1.94
CA TYR A 466 -32.88 -2.24 -1.03
C TYR A 466 -34.23 -1.85 -0.42
N ALA A 467 -34.42 -0.59 -0.01
CA ALA A 467 -35.67 -0.13 0.59
C ALA A 467 -36.87 -0.27 -0.36
N GLN A 468 -36.68 -0.04 -1.66
CA GLN A 468 -37.74 -0.17 -2.67
C GLN A 468 -38.00 -1.62 -3.07
N SER A 469 -36.96 -2.44 -3.17
CA SER A 469 -37.08 -3.81 -3.68
C SER A 469 -37.31 -4.87 -2.61
N GLY A 470 -36.92 -4.61 -1.36
CA GLY A 470 -36.82 -5.61 -0.30
C GLY A 470 -35.77 -6.70 -0.56
N SER A 471 -35.01 -6.62 -1.67
CA SER A 471 -34.15 -7.70 -2.15
C SER A 471 -32.67 -7.34 -2.00
N PHE A 472 -31.93 -8.20 -1.30
CA PHE A 472 -30.48 -8.07 -1.24
C PHE A 472 -29.80 -8.37 -2.58
N LEU A 473 -30.39 -9.22 -3.42
CA LEU A 473 -29.85 -9.44 -4.76
C LEU A 473 -29.89 -8.15 -5.60
N ALA A 474 -30.95 -7.35 -5.47
CA ALA A 474 -31.03 -6.03 -6.10
C ALA A 474 -29.96 -5.07 -5.54
N ALA A 475 -29.75 -5.07 -4.22
CA ALA A 475 -28.70 -4.28 -3.59
C ALA A 475 -27.29 -4.65 -4.12
N PHE A 476 -26.98 -5.94 -4.20
CA PHE A 476 -25.71 -6.42 -4.75
C PHE A 476 -25.59 -6.20 -6.27
N SER A 477 -26.70 -6.18 -7.00
CA SER A 477 -26.71 -5.83 -8.42
C SER A 477 -26.35 -4.36 -8.64
N VAL A 478 -26.92 -3.44 -7.84
CA VAL A 478 -26.54 -2.02 -7.85
C VAL A 478 -25.08 -1.83 -7.43
N LEU A 479 -24.60 -2.62 -6.46
CA LEU A 479 -23.20 -2.60 -6.06
C LEU A 479 -22.26 -3.04 -7.20
N ALA A 480 -22.64 -4.06 -7.97
CA ALA A 480 -21.89 -4.58 -9.11
C ALA A 480 -21.83 -3.62 -10.32
N LEU A 481 -22.72 -2.63 -10.40
CA LEU A 481 -22.66 -1.58 -11.44
C LEU A 481 -21.35 -0.78 -11.38
N GLY A 482 -20.78 -0.55 -10.20
CA GLY A 482 -19.52 0.19 -10.04
C GLY A 482 -18.36 -0.45 -10.83
N PRO A 483 -17.99 -1.71 -10.54
CA PRO A 483 -16.98 -2.44 -11.30
C PRO A 483 -17.35 -2.62 -12.78
N ALA A 484 -18.63 -2.81 -13.11
CA ALA A 484 -19.06 -2.91 -14.51
C ALA A 484 -18.77 -1.62 -15.30
N VAL A 485 -19.14 -0.46 -14.75
CA VAL A 485 -18.80 0.85 -15.33
C VAL A 485 -17.28 1.02 -15.42
N ALA A 486 -16.55 0.59 -14.39
CA ALA A 486 -15.10 0.67 -14.38
C ALA A 486 -14.45 -0.15 -15.51
N VAL A 487 -14.93 -1.35 -15.78
CA VAL A 487 -14.49 -2.17 -16.92
C VAL A 487 -14.73 -1.43 -18.23
N ILE A 488 -15.94 -0.89 -18.44
CA ILE A 488 -16.27 -0.14 -19.65
C ILE A 488 -15.32 1.05 -19.84
N CYS A 489 -15.09 1.85 -18.80
CA CYS A 489 -14.15 2.97 -18.85
C CYS A 489 -12.74 2.54 -19.24
N LEU A 490 -12.22 1.46 -18.63
CA LEU A 490 -10.86 0.96 -18.90
C LEU A 490 -10.68 0.42 -20.32
N LEU A 491 -11.73 -0.06 -20.99
CA LEU A 491 -11.67 -0.49 -22.39
C LEU A 491 -11.39 0.67 -23.36
N PHE A 492 -11.79 1.90 -22.99
CA PHE A 492 -11.59 3.09 -23.82
C PHE A 492 -10.26 3.81 -23.54
N VAL A 493 -9.54 3.43 -22.48
CA VAL A 493 -8.24 4.01 -22.14
C VAL A 493 -7.20 3.62 -23.19
N ARG A 494 -6.42 4.60 -23.66
CA ARG A 494 -5.38 4.41 -24.68
C ARG A 494 -3.99 4.56 -24.07
N GLU A 495 -3.51 3.55 -23.35
CA GLU A 495 -2.13 3.49 -22.81
C GLU A 495 -1.01 3.61 -23.89
N SER A 496 -1.30 3.37 -25.17
CA SER A 496 -0.27 3.28 -26.23
C SER A 496 0.36 4.61 -26.64
N ARG A 497 -0.23 5.78 -26.33
CA ARG A 497 0.29 7.08 -26.77
C ARG A 497 1.46 7.63 -25.96
N TYR A 498 1.70 7.15 -24.74
CA TYR A 498 2.77 7.64 -23.85
C TYR A 498 4.10 6.87 -24.00
N ARG A 499 4.26 6.10 -25.09
CA ARG A 499 5.41 5.21 -25.35
C ARG A 499 6.54 5.85 -26.16
N LEU A 500 6.35 7.05 -26.68
CA LEU A 500 7.36 7.77 -27.48
C LEU A 500 7.59 9.13 -26.83
N ASN A 501 8.46 9.19 -25.82
CA ASN A 501 9.26 10.36 -25.44
C ASN A 501 10.22 10.05 -24.28
#